data_AF-A0A7S3EX08-F1
#
_entry.id   AF-A0A7S3EX08-F1
#
_cell.length_a   1.000
_cell.length_b   1.000
_cell.length_c   1.000
_cell.angle_alpha   90.00
_cell.angle_beta   90.00
_cell.angle_gamma   90.00
#
_symmetry.space_group_name_H-M   'P 1'
#
loop_
_entity.id
_entity.type
_entity.pdbx_description
1 polymer ?
#
loop_
_entity_poly.entity_id
_entity_poly.type
_entity_poly.pdbx_seq_one_letter_code
_entity_poly.pdbx_strand_id
1 'polypeptide(L)'
;TIDGDLYSNNVEASIGFDTACRVYASLVGNLAIDAASACKYWYFVRMMGRSPSHITLECASLTQPNVTLVGEEIEAKRMTLADIVADLANVVSARAQDGKHFGVVLIPEGLVEYIPQVNALLKEIAAARRLNSTT
;
A
#
# COMPACT_ATOMS: atom_id res chain seq x y z
N THR A 1 -7.92 13.70 -9.98
CA THR A 1 -7.91 13.26 -8.57
C THR A 1 -6.48 13.17 -8.09
N ILE A 2 -6.25 13.11 -6.78
CA ILE A 2 -4.92 12.85 -6.20
C ILE A 2 -4.45 11.42 -6.44
N ASP A 3 -5.35 10.47 -6.71
CA ASP A 3 -5.04 9.06 -6.91
C ASP A 3 -4.23 8.75 -8.18
N GLY A 4 -4.13 9.70 -9.12
CA GLY A 4 -3.41 9.48 -10.38
C GLY A 4 -4.11 8.52 -11.34
N ASP A 5 -5.40 8.22 -11.13
CA ASP A 5 -6.16 7.23 -11.91
C ASP A 5 -6.70 7.78 -13.25
N LEU A 6 -6.65 9.09 -13.44
CA LEU A 6 -7.21 9.79 -14.61
C LEU A 6 -6.10 10.05 -15.64
N TYR A 7 -5.67 8.99 -16.32
CA TYR A 7 -4.66 9.03 -17.36
C TYR A 7 -5.22 8.54 -18.70
N SER A 8 -4.72 9.10 -19.79
CA SER A 8 -5.01 8.67 -21.16
C SER A 8 -3.84 9.04 -22.07
N ASN A 9 -3.85 8.62 -23.33
CA ASN A 9 -2.79 9.01 -24.29
C ASN A 9 -2.66 10.54 -24.47
N ASN A 10 -3.65 11.32 -24.05
CA ASN A 10 -3.66 12.78 -24.13
C ASN A 10 -3.52 13.47 -22.76
N VAL A 11 -3.54 12.71 -21.66
CA VAL A 11 -3.50 13.22 -20.29
C VAL A 11 -2.46 12.43 -19.51
N GLU A 12 -1.29 13.05 -19.31
CA GLU A 12 -0.12 12.43 -18.69
C GLU A 12 -0.25 12.31 -17.18
N ALA A 13 -0.89 13.28 -16.52
CA ALA A 13 -1.03 13.30 -15.07
C ALA A 13 -2.31 14.02 -14.63
N SER A 14 -2.83 13.62 -13.47
CA SER A 14 -3.96 14.28 -12.85
C SER A 14 -3.52 15.43 -11.95
N ILE A 15 -4.32 16.51 -11.93
CA ILE A 15 -4.09 17.65 -11.04
C ILE A 15 -4.13 17.17 -9.58
N GLY A 16 -3.11 17.55 -8.81
CA GLY A 16 -2.96 17.24 -7.39
C GLY A 16 -2.13 15.99 -7.06
N PHE A 17 -1.84 15.13 -8.04
CA PHE A 17 -1.05 13.91 -7.83
C PHE A 17 0.38 14.22 -7.34
N ASP A 18 1.12 15.08 -8.06
CA ASP A 18 2.51 15.44 -7.70
C ASP A 18 2.58 16.06 -6.30
N THR A 19 1.70 17.02 -5.99
CA THR A 19 1.67 17.67 -4.67
C THR A 19 1.36 16.69 -3.56
N ALA A 20 0.37 15.80 -3.75
CA ALA A 20 0.04 14.78 -2.75
C ALA A 20 1.21 13.83 -2.52
N CYS A 21 1.84 13.33 -3.59
CA CYS A 21 3.00 12.44 -3.50
C CYS A 21 4.19 13.09 -2.78
N ARG A 22 4.49 14.37 -3.05
CA ARG A 22 5.57 15.09 -2.36
C ARG A 22 5.31 15.29 -0.87
N VAL A 23 4.06 15.59 -0.50
CA VAL A 23 3.68 15.75 0.91
C VAL A 23 3.78 14.39 1.62
N TYR A 24 3.24 13.33 1.03
CA TYR A 24 3.33 11.99 1.61
C TYR A 24 4.78 11.50 1.70
N ALA A 25 5.59 11.72 0.67
CA ALA A 25 7.01 11.37 0.67
C ALA A 25 7.78 12.11 1.77
N SER A 26 7.47 13.39 2.00
CA SER A 26 8.08 14.16 3.09
C SER A 26 7.73 13.56 4.47
N LEU A 27 6.48 13.14 4.67
CA LEU A 27 6.04 12.53 5.93
C LEU A 27 6.65 11.13 6.13
N VAL A 28 6.62 10.30 5.10
CA VAL A 28 7.23 8.95 5.13
C VAL A 28 8.74 9.04 5.33
N GLY A 29 9.42 9.99 4.68
CA GLY A 29 10.83 10.25 4.89
C GLY A 29 11.15 10.63 6.33
N ASN A 30 10.33 11.49 6.96
CA ASN A 30 10.47 11.82 8.38
C ASN A 30 10.32 10.58 9.27
N LEU A 31 9.35 9.70 8.99
CA LEU A 31 9.19 8.44 9.71
C LEU A 31 10.36 7.48 9.52
N ALA A 32 10.96 7.43 8.32
CA ALA A 32 12.13 6.62 8.05
C ALA A 32 13.35 7.10 8.84
N ILE A 33 13.57 8.42 8.92
CA ILE A 33 14.63 9.01 9.74
C ILE A 33 14.38 8.76 11.23
N ASP A 34 13.13 8.89 11.69
CA ASP A 34 12.78 8.57 13.08
C ASP A 34 13.03 7.09 13.41
N ALA A 35 12.60 6.17 12.54
CA ALA A 35 12.85 4.74 12.69
C ALA A 35 14.35 4.42 12.77
N ALA A 36 15.16 5.04 11.92
CA ALA A 36 16.61 4.88 11.90
C ALA A 36 17.31 5.55 13.10
N SER A 37 16.70 6.58 13.69
CA SER A 37 17.25 7.27 14.86
C SER A 37 16.95 6.52 16.16
N ALA A 38 15.71 6.03 16.31
CA ALA A 38 15.28 5.30 17.50
C ALA A 38 15.67 3.82 17.47
N CYS A 39 15.91 3.26 16.27
CA CYS A 39 16.30 1.86 16.01
C CYS A 39 15.37 0.79 16.61
N LYS A 40 14.10 1.14 16.88
CA LYS A 40 13.14 0.26 17.59
C LYS A 40 11.76 0.13 16.97
N TYR A 41 11.40 0.99 16.01
CA TYR A 41 10.03 1.08 15.51
C TYR A 41 9.90 0.54 14.09
N TRP A 42 8.82 -0.22 13.89
CA TRP A 42 8.31 -0.56 12.57
C TRP A 42 7.05 0.25 12.30
N TYR A 43 7.11 1.11 11.28
CA TYR A 43 5.99 1.94 10.87
C TYR A 43 5.24 1.29 9.70
N PHE A 44 3.96 1.03 9.90
CA PHE A 44 3.05 0.57 8.85
C PHE A 44 2.19 1.75 8.41
N VAL A 45 2.48 2.30 7.24
CA VAL A 45 1.85 3.51 6.73
C VAL A 45 0.83 3.16 5.67
N ARG A 46 -0.44 3.43 5.98
CA ARG A 46 -1.54 3.30 5.02
C ARG A 46 -1.55 4.52 4.09
N MET A 47 -1.33 4.28 2.81
CA MET A 47 -1.33 5.27 1.76
C MET A 47 -2.73 5.45 1.20
N MET A 48 -3.13 6.69 0.96
CA MET A 48 -4.40 6.99 0.29
C MET A 48 -4.32 6.53 -1.18
N GLY A 49 -5.42 5.96 -1.68
CA GLY A 49 -5.52 5.45 -3.04
C GLY A 49 -6.50 4.30 -3.14
N ARG A 50 -7.56 4.46 -3.95
CA ARG A 50 -8.60 3.44 -4.13
C ARG A 50 -8.20 2.39 -5.16
N SER A 51 -7.81 2.84 -6.35
CA SER A 51 -7.27 2.05 -7.46
C SER A 51 -6.67 3.05 -8.45
N PRO A 52 -5.49 2.86 -9.08
CA PRO A 52 -4.37 1.93 -8.87
C PRO A 52 -3.37 2.38 -7.77
N SER A 53 -2.32 1.59 -7.50
CA SER A 53 -1.29 1.87 -6.46
C SER A 53 -0.31 3.03 -6.81
N HIS A 54 -0.67 3.97 -7.69
CA HIS A 54 0.22 5.01 -8.21
C HIS A 54 0.87 5.88 -7.11
N ILE A 55 0.07 6.38 -6.15
CA ILE A 55 0.59 7.19 -5.04
C ILE A 55 1.62 6.40 -4.23
N THR A 56 1.30 5.14 -3.94
CA THR A 56 2.16 4.28 -3.10
C THR A 56 3.49 4.02 -3.80
N LEU A 57 3.46 3.73 -5.10
CA LEU A 57 4.65 3.48 -5.90
C LEU A 57 5.53 4.73 -6.06
N GLU A 58 4.93 5.89 -6.30
CA GLU A 58 5.66 7.16 -6.41
C GLU A 58 6.31 7.54 -5.08
N CYS A 59 5.54 7.44 -3.98
CA CYS A 59 6.07 7.69 -2.63
C CYS A 59 7.22 6.72 -2.29
N ALA A 60 7.10 5.44 -2.65
CA ALA A 60 8.15 4.46 -2.45
C ALA A 60 9.41 4.79 -3.25
N SER A 61 9.26 5.25 -4.49
CA SER A 61 10.39 5.64 -5.34
C SER A 61 11.16 6.82 -4.75
N LEU A 62 10.44 7.79 -4.17
CA LEU A 62 11.03 8.98 -3.54
C LEU A 62 11.66 8.70 -2.17
N THR A 63 11.13 7.74 -1.40
CA THR A 63 11.52 7.54 0.02
C THR A 63 12.29 6.26 0.30
N GLN A 64 12.32 5.31 -0.64
CA GLN A 64 13.01 4.02 -0.51
C GLN A 64 12.69 3.28 0.80
N PRO A 65 11.40 3.01 1.09
CA PRO A 65 10.99 2.27 2.29
C PRO A 65 11.49 0.83 2.25
N ASN A 66 11.45 0.13 3.39
CA ASN A 66 11.93 -1.26 3.46
C ASN A 66 11.03 -2.25 2.75
N VAL A 67 9.71 -2.02 2.79
CA VAL A 67 8.74 -2.79 2.02
C VAL A 67 7.68 -1.86 1.46
N THR A 68 7.29 -2.09 0.21
CA THR A 68 6.13 -1.46 -0.42
C THR A 68 5.25 -2.54 -1.00
N LEU A 69 3.97 -2.53 -0.63
CA LEU A 69 2.99 -3.42 -1.23
C LEU A 69 2.38 -2.75 -2.46
N VAL A 70 2.29 -3.51 -3.56
CA VAL A 70 1.67 -3.08 -4.81
C VAL A 70 0.48 -4.00 -5.09
N GLY A 71 -0.73 -3.44 -5.14
CA GLY A 71 -1.96 -4.22 -5.30
C GLY A 71 -1.97 -5.01 -6.62
N GLU A 72 -1.53 -4.39 -7.70
CA GLU A 72 -1.47 -4.98 -9.04
C GLU A 72 -0.55 -6.21 -9.09
N GLU A 73 0.57 -6.18 -8.36
CA GLU A 73 1.48 -7.32 -8.27
C GLU A 73 0.86 -8.48 -7.47
N ILE A 74 0.19 -8.14 -6.36
CA ILE A 74 -0.48 -9.10 -5.47
C ILE A 74 -1.61 -9.83 -6.20
N GLU A 75 -2.40 -9.10 -7.00
CA GLU A 75 -3.45 -9.67 -7.83
C GLU A 75 -2.85 -10.57 -8.93
N ALA A 76 -1.82 -10.09 -9.64
CA ALA A 76 -1.16 -10.85 -10.70
C ALA A 76 -0.53 -12.16 -10.20
N LYS A 77 0.06 -12.14 -9.01
CA LYS A 77 0.64 -13.32 -8.34
C LYS A 77 -0.39 -14.17 -7.59
N ARG A 78 -1.65 -13.71 -7.51
CA ARG A 78 -2.75 -14.33 -6.75
C ARG A 78 -2.37 -14.62 -5.31
N MET A 79 -1.62 -13.71 -4.68
CA MET A 79 -1.15 -13.87 -3.31
C MET A 79 -2.33 -13.88 -2.33
N THR A 80 -2.24 -14.71 -1.31
CA THR A 80 -3.18 -14.71 -0.19
C THR A 80 -2.75 -13.70 0.87
N LEU A 81 -3.66 -13.36 1.80
CA LEU A 81 -3.29 -12.54 2.95
C LEU A 81 -2.18 -13.19 3.79
N ALA A 82 -2.20 -14.52 3.90
CA ALA A 82 -1.17 -15.26 4.62
C ALA A 82 0.20 -15.13 3.95
N ASP A 83 0.26 -15.17 2.61
CA ASP A 83 1.51 -14.99 1.86
C ASP A 83 2.09 -13.59 2.09
N ILE A 84 1.26 -12.55 2.01
CA ILE A 84 1.69 -11.16 2.24
C ILE A 84 2.24 -10.99 3.66
N VAL A 85 1.56 -11.54 4.67
CA VAL A 85 2.00 -11.48 6.06
C VAL A 85 3.29 -12.26 6.27
N ALA A 86 3.43 -13.44 5.64
CA ALA A 86 4.64 -14.24 5.70
C ALA A 86 5.84 -13.50 5.07
N ASP A 87 5.65 -12.86 3.91
CA ASP A 87 6.69 -12.06 3.26
C ASP A 87 7.14 -10.89 4.12
N LEU A 88 6.19 -10.16 4.72
CA LEU A 88 6.51 -9.08 5.66
C LEU A 88 7.27 -9.59 6.88
N ALA A 89 6.83 -10.70 7.48
CA ALA A 89 7.49 -11.31 8.63
C ALA A 89 8.91 -11.78 8.28
N ASN A 90 9.12 -12.33 7.08
CA ASN A 90 10.43 -12.73 6.59
C ASN A 90 11.38 -11.53 6.46
N VAL A 91 10.91 -10.40 5.91
CA VAL A 91 11.72 -9.17 5.82
C VAL A 91 12.06 -8.63 7.22
N VAL A 92 11.09 -8.59 8.14
CA VAL A 92 11.32 -8.15 9.52
C VAL A 92 12.35 -9.06 10.21
N SER A 93 12.22 -10.37 10.05
CA SER A 93 13.14 -11.36 10.63
C SER A 93 14.55 -11.25 10.05
N ALA A 94 14.70 -11.16 8.72
CA ALA A 94 15.99 -11.00 8.07
C ALA A 94 16.70 -9.72 8.53
N ARG A 95 15.97 -8.61 8.63
CA ARG A 95 16.53 -7.35 9.14
C ARG A 95 16.91 -7.43 10.61
N ALA A 96 16.12 -8.15 11.43
CA ALA A 96 16.45 -8.38 12.83
C ALA A 96 17.74 -9.21 13.00
N GLN A 97 18.01 -10.18 12.11
CA GLN A 97 19.28 -10.93 12.10
C GLN A 97 20.48 -10.02 11.80
N ASP A 98 20.29 -8.98 10.99
CA ASP A 98 21.28 -7.91 10.74
C ASP A 98 21.35 -6.85 11.86
N GLY A 99 20.66 -7.05 12.99
CA GLY A 99 20.57 -6.09 14.11
C GLY A 99 19.71 -4.85 13.83
N LYS A 100 18.93 -4.84 12.74
CA LYS A 100 18.06 -3.74 12.32
C LYS A 100 16.62 -4.01 12.73
N HIS A 101 16.28 -3.69 13.97
CA HIS A 101 14.93 -3.89 14.55
C HIS A 101 13.92 -2.76 14.21
N PHE A 102 14.10 -2.11 13.07
CA PHE A 102 13.28 -0.98 12.64
C PHE A 102 13.04 -1.03 11.13
N GLY A 103 11.98 -0.35 10.69
CA GLY A 103 11.69 -0.21 9.28
C GLY A 103 10.37 0.52 8.98
N VAL A 104 10.13 0.74 7.71
CA VAL A 104 8.91 1.37 7.19
C VAL A 104 8.31 0.49 6.10
N VAL A 105 7.00 0.27 6.21
CA VAL A 105 6.17 -0.48 5.24
C VAL A 105 5.09 0.45 4.70
N LEU A 106 4.99 0.54 3.37
CA LEU A 106 3.90 1.26 2.70
C LEU A 106 2.81 0.29 2.25
N ILE A 107 1.56 0.61 2.61
CA ILE A 107 0.38 -0.22 2.33
C ILE A 107 -0.65 0.63 1.58
N PRO A 108 -1.04 0.31 0.34
CA PRO A 108 -2.12 1.01 -0.34
C PRO A 108 -3.46 0.72 0.35
N GLU A 109 -4.30 1.74 0.54
CA GLU A 109 -5.61 1.59 1.18
C GLU A 109 -6.50 0.54 0.50
N GLY A 110 -6.50 0.51 -0.84
CA GLY A 110 -7.24 -0.46 -1.64
C GLY A 110 -6.70 -1.89 -1.65
N LEU A 111 -5.62 -2.21 -0.92
CA LEU A 111 -4.94 -3.53 -0.97
C LEU A 111 -5.89 -4.73 -0.86
N VAL A 112 -6.90 -4.62 0.00
CA VAL A 112 -7.87 -5.69 0.27
C VAL A 112 -8.70 -6.08 -0.96
N GLU A 113 -8.91 -5.15 -1.90
CA GLU A 113 -9.62 -5.41 -3.15
C GLU A 113 -8.76 -6.21 -4.14
N TYR A 114 -7.43 -6.19 -4.01
CA TYR A 114 -6.51 -6.94 -4.87
C TYR A 114 -6.27 -8.38 -4.40
N ILE A 115 -6.65 -8.74 -3.16
CA ILE A 115 -6.52 -10.10 -2.64
C ILE A 115 -7.72 -10.93 -3.13
N PRO A 116 -7.52 -11.97 -3.98
CA PRO A 116 -8.63 -12.63 -4.68
C PRO A 116 -9.72 -13.19 -3.75
N GLN A 117 -9.31 -13.80 -2.64
CA GLN A 117 -10.20 -14.40 -1.64
C GLN A 117 -11.06 -13.34 -0.94
N VAL A 118 -10.46 -12.21 -0.59
CA VAL A 118 -11.14 -11.11 0.10
C VAL A 118 -12.08 -10.37 -0.87
N ASN A 119 -11.65 -10.16 -2.11
CA ASN A 119 -12.50 -9.56 -3.14
C ASN A 119 -13.76 -10.40 -3.42
N ALA A 120 -13.62 -11.73 -3.52
CA ALA A 120 -14.76 -12.64 -3.68
C ALA A 120 -15.74 -12.51 -2.50
N LEU A 121 -15.23 -12.52 -1.27
CA LEU A 121 -16.04 -12.33 -0.06
C LEU A 121 -16.76 -10.97 -0.05
N LEU A 122 -16.07 -9.88 -0.41
CA LEU A 122 -16.67 -8.55 -0.47
C LEU A 122 -17.81 -8.47 -1.48
N LYS A 123 -17.67 -9.14 -2.64
CA LYS A 123 -18.72 -9.22 -3.67
C LYS A 123 -19.93 -10.00 -3.17
N GLU A 124 -19.73 -11.12 -2.49
CA GLU A 124 -20.82 -11.91 -1.90
C GLU A 124 -21.59 -11.12 -0.83
N ILE A 125 -20.88 -10.44 0.08
CA ILE A 125 -21.50 -9.60 1.11
C ILE A 125 -22.28 -8.45 0.48
N ALA A 126 -21.73 -7.79 -0.54
CA ALA A 126 -22.40 -6.71 -1.25
C ALA A 126 -23.67 -7.20 -1.96
N ALA A 127 -23.65 -8.40 -2.54
CA ALA A 127 -24.82 -9.02 -3.16
C ALA A 127 -25.91 -9.36 -2.12
N ALA A 128 -25.52 -9.98 -0.99
CA ALA A 128 -26.45 -10.30 0.10
C ALA A 128 -27.10 -9.05 0.69
N ARG A 129 -26.35 -7.95 0.84
CA ARG A 129 -26.88 -6.67 1.34
C ARG A 129 -27.93 -6.08 0.41
N ARG A 130 -27.74 -6.18 -0.91
CA ARG A 130 -28.70 -5.68 -1.91
C ARG A 130 -30.02 -6.44 -1.85
N LEU A 131 -29.97 -7.76 -1.65
CA LEU A 131 -31.18 -8.57 -1.51
C LEU A 131 -32.01 -8.12 -0.30
N ASN A 132 -31.37 -7.90 0.85
CA ASN A 132 -32.06 -7.49 2.08
C ASN A 132 -32.63 -6.06 2.05
N SER A 133 -32.11 -5.15 1.21
CA SER A 133 -32.62 -3.77 1.11
C SER A 133 -33.85 -3.62 0.21
N THR A 134 -34.26 -4.69 -0.49
CA THR A 134 -35.41 -4.68 -1.42
C THR A 134 -36.67 -5.31 -0.81
N THR A 135 -36.60 -5.70 0.46
CA THR A 135 -37.70 -6.17 1.33
C THR A 135 -37.95 -5.14 2.41
#